data_AF-A0A1B0CWS5-F1
#
_entry.id   AF-A0A1B0CWS5-F1
#
_cell.length_a   1.000
_cell.length_b   1.000
_cell.length_c   1.000
_cell.angle_alpha   90.00
_cell.angle_beta   90.00
_cell.angle_gamma   90.00
#
_symmetry.space_group_name_H-M   'P 1'
#
loop_
_entity.id
_entity.type
_entity.pdbx_description
1 polymer ?
#
loop_
_entity_poly.entity_id
_entity_poly.type
_entity_poly.pdbx_seq_one_letter_code
_entity_poly.pdbx_strand_id
1 'polypeptide(L)'
;MKAAILIQRWYRRYLARMEVRRRFSWTIFQNLEYAGEQDQLRLYNFFNALLTHIPDTMSKQTDSCDTSRSSSTEGMDLKFSDESDELADEGISGPEKLSYRGPHITFPLTKKDLDALIDLFRKKKYNRLHPKYVAGILREAKTRLKRLPNLNQASTAISKQVTICGDLHGKLDDLLEFST
;
A
#
# COMPACT_ATOMS: atom_id res chain seq x y z
N MET A 1 -20.59 26.71 47.43
CA MET A 1 -19.28 26.93 46.76
C MET A 1 -18.82 25.80 45.82
N LYS A 2 -19.12 24.51 46.06
CA LYS A 2 -18.61 23.40 45.23
C LYS A 2 -19.07 23.41 43.77
N ALA A 3 -20.30 23.85 43.49
CA ALA A 3 -20.86 23.89 42.14
C ALA A 3 -20.14 24.91 41.22
N ALA A 4 -19.78 26.08 41.73
CA ALA A 4 -19.08 27.11 40.95
C ALA A 4 -17.71 26.64 40.45
N ILE A 5 -16.97 25.90 41.29
CA ILE A 5 -15.66 25.33 40.92
C ILE A 5 -15.80 24.27 39.82
N LEU A 6 -16.85 23.45 39.86
CA LEU A 6 -17.13 22.46 38.81
C LEU A 6 -17.43 23.12 37.47
N ILE A 7 -18.26 24.17 37.47
CA ILE A 7 -18.61 24.94 36.27
C ILE A 7 -17.36 25.61 35.67
N GLN A 8 -16.54 26.24 36.51
CA GLN A 8 -15.29 26.87 36.06
C GLN A 8 -14.29 25.86 35.47
N ARG A 9 -14.16 24.68 36.09
CA ARG A 9 -13.26 23.61 35.60
C ARG A 9 -13.76 23.02 34.29
N TRP A 10 -15.07 22.83 34.14
CA TRP A 10 -15.68 22.39 32.89
C TRP A 10 -15.46 23.42 31.79
N TYR A 11 -15.70 24.71 32.08
CA TYR A 11 -15.55 25.81 31.12
C TYR A 11 -14.10 25.95 30.61
N ARG A 12 -13.11 25.90 31.51
CA ARG A 12 -11.69 25.93 31.13
C ARG A 12 -11.30 24.74 30.24
N ARG A 13 -11.81 23.55 30.54
CA ARG A 13 -11.56 22.34 29.73
C ARG A 13 -12.24 22.43 28.36
N TYR A 14 -13.45 23.00 28.31
CA TYR A 14 -14.16 23.25 27.07
C TYR A 14 -13.41 24.24 26.17
N LEU A 15 -12.97 25.38 26.72
CA LEU A 15 -12.16 26.36 25.99
C LEU A 15 -10.85 25.78 25.46
N ALA A 16 -10.15 24.99 26.27
CA ALA A 16 -8.92 24.31 25.84
C ALA A 16 -9.18 23.38 24.64
N ARG A 17 -10.28 22.61 24.65
CA ARG A 17 -10.65 21.75 23.51
C ARG A 17 -11.02 22.55 22.27
N MET A 18 -11.73 23.67 22.43
CA MET A 18 -12.10 24.54 21.30
C MET A 18 -10.86 25.16 20.64
N GLU A 19 -9.90 25.64 21.42
CA GLU A 19 -8.65 26.21 20.89
C GLU A 19 -7.78 25.14 20.22
N VAL A 20 -7.73 23.93 20.78
CA VAL A 20 -7.06 22.78 20.16
C VAL A 20 -7.70 22.44 18.80
N ARG A 21 -9.03 22.37 18.73
CA ARG A 21 -9.75 22.16 17.46
C ARG A 21 -9.46 23.26 16.44
N ARG A 22 -9.44 24.53 16.86
CA ARG A 22 -9.11 25.67 15.99
C ARG A 22 -7.72 25.54 15.39
N ARG A 23 -6.72 25.15 16.19
CA ARG A 23 -5.34 24.95 15.73
C ARG A 23 -5.22 23.78 14.77
N PHE A 24 -5.87 22.65 15.07
CA PHE A 24 -5.84 21.48 14.20
C PHE A 24 -6.52 21.73 12.86
N SER A 25 -7.62 22.47 12.82
CA SER A 25 -8.25 22.85 11.54
C SER A 25 -7.28 23.60 10.65
N TRP A 26 -6.56 24.60 11.17
CA TRP A 26 -5.55 25.33 10.39
C TRP A 26 -4.43 24.41 9.90
N THR A 27 -3.90 23.53 10.77
CA THR A 27 -2.87 22.57 10.37
C THR A 27 -3.35 21.61 9.27
N ILE A 28 -4.61 21.18 9.31
CA ILE A 28 -5.19 20.31 8.28
C ILE A 28 -5.28 21.05 6.93
N PHE A 29 -5.79 22.29 6.93
CA PHE A 29 -5.90 23.07 5.69
C PHE A 29 -4.54 23.42 5.10
N GLN A 30 -3.59 23.81 5.95
CA GLN A 30 -2.21 24.06 5.53
C GLN A 30 -1.59 22.78 4.94
N ASN A 31 -1.68 21.64 5.63
CA ASN A 31 -1.13 20.39 5.10
C ASN A 31 -1.79 19.97 3.79
N LEU A 32 -3.08 20.22 3.59
CA LEU A 32 -3.78 19.92 2.34
C LEU A 32 -3.33 20.83 1.20
N GLU A 33 -3.20 22.13 1.45
CA GLU A 33 -2.79 23.13 0.47
C GLU A 33 -1.34 22.92 0.02
N TYR A 34 -0.45 22.61 0.95
CA TYR A 34 0.99 22.46 0.68
C TYR A 34 1.43 21.01 0.39
N ALA A 35 0.52 20.02 0.42
CA ALA A 35 0.86 18.62 0.11
C ALA A 35 1.41 18.47 -1.31
N GLY A 36 0.79 19.13 -2.30
CA GLY A 36 1.24 19.07 -3.69
C GLY A 36 2.64 19.65 -3.91
N GLU A 37 2.95 20.78 -3.25
CA GLU A 37 4.28 21.41 -3.33
C GLU A 37 5.37 20.54 -2.70
N GLN A 38 5.08 19.91 -1.56
CA GLN A 38 6.00 18.98 -0.90
C GLN A 38 6.27 17.75 -1.75
N ASP A 39 5.25 17.21 -2.40
CA ASP A 39 5.40 16.06 -3.29
C ASP A 39 6.20 16.42 -4.55
N GLN A 40 6.02 17.62 -5.11
CA GLN A 40 6.81 18.12 -6.24
C GLN A 40 8.30 18.27 -5.86
N LEU A 41 8.61 18.84 -4.69
CA LEU A 41 10.01 18.96 -4.22
C LEU A 41 10.64 17.59 -3.96
N ARG A 42 9.89 16.65 -3.39
CA ARG A 42 10.35 15.26 -3.17
C ARG A 42 10.62 14.55 -4.48
N LEU A 43 9.74 14.74 -5.47
CA LEU A 43 9.89 14.15 -6.79
C LEU A 43 11.09 14.75 -7.54
N TYR A 44 11.31 16.06 -7.44
CA TYR A 44 12.50 16.73 -7.97
C TYR A 44 13.79 16.17 -7.34
N ASN A 45 13.82 16.04 -6.01
CA ASN A 45 14.96 15.45 -5.31
C ASN A 45 15.19 13.98 -5.71
N PHE A 46 14.12 13.21 -5.90
CA PHE A 46 14.20 11.84 -6.40
C PHE A 46 14.78 11.78 -7.81
N PHE A 47 14.30 12.61 -8.74
CA PHE A 47 14.83 12.65 -10.12
C PHE A 47 16.29 13.12 -10.18
N ASN A 48 16.66 14.11 -9.36
CA ASN A 48 18.06 14.50 -9.25
C ASN A 48 18.91 13.37 -8.70
N ALA A 49 18.48 12.71 -7.63
CA ALA A 49 19.18 11.55 -7.08
C ALA A 49 19.32 10.44 -8.13
N LEU A 50 18.25 10.15 -8.87
CA LEU A 50 18.25 9.18 -9.96
C LEU A 50 19.24 9.57 -11.08
N LEU A 51 19.22 10.82 -11.54
CA LEU A 51 20.15 11.32 -12.56
C LEU A 51 21.61 11.30 -12.08
N THR A 52 21.87 11.54 -10.80
CA THR A 52 23.22 11.48 -10.23
C THR A 52 23.70 10.06 -9.91
N HIS A 53 22.79 9.10 -9.73
CA HIS A 53 23.11 7.73 -9.33
C HIS A 53 22.84 6.68 -10.40
N ILE A 54 22.27 7.03 -11.56
CA ILE A 54 22.41 6.21 -12.77
C ILE A 54 23.88 6.32 -13.17
N PRO A 55 24.70 5.26 -12.95
CA PRO A 55 26.05 5.25 -13.47
C PRO A 55 25.96 5.24 -14.99
N ASP A 56 27.04 5.61 -15.68
CA ASP A 56 27.29 5.46 -17.12
C ASP A 56 27.10 4.01 -17.65
N THR A 57 25.94 3.38 -17.44
CA THR A 57 25.60 2.04 -17.94
C THR A 57 25.08 2.10 -19.38
N MET A 58 25.05 3.28 -20.00
CA MET A 58 24.65 3.50 -21.39
C MET A 58 25.82 3.94 -22.30
N SER A 59 27.07 3.94 -21.83
CA SER A 59 28.23 4.39 -22.62
C SER A 59 28.82 3.36 -23.59
N LYS A 60 28.12 2.25 -23.90
CA LYS A 60 28.48 1.42 -25.07
C LYS A 60 27.23 0.84 -25.74
N GLN A 61 27.02 1.29 -26.98
CA GLN A 61 26.01 0.87 -27.98
C GLN A 61 24.60 1.41 -27.67
N THR A 62 23.98 2.25 -28.50
CA THR A 62 23.91 2.25 -29.96
C THR A 62 23.62 3.65 -30.51
N ASP A 63 24.14 3.92 -31.70
CA ASP A 63 23.84 5.07 -32.53
C ASP A 63 22.33 5.29 -32.70
N SER A 64 21.86 6.51 -32.48
CA SER A 64 21.04 7.25 -33.46
C SER A 64 20.63 8.62 -32.92
N CYS A 65 20.81 9.60 -33.79
CA CYS A 65 20.18 10.90 -33.82
C CYS A 65 18.71 10.87 -33.38
N ASP A 66 18.26 11.82 -32.56
CA ASP A 66 17.83 13.10 -33.11
C ASP A 66 17.47 14.13 -32.04
N THR A 67 17.66 15.37 -32.46
CA THR A 67 17.63 16.58 -31.65
C THR A 67 16.22 16.97 -31.22
N SER A 68 16.16 17.47 -29.99
CA SER A 68 15.12 18.27 -29.35
C SER A 68 14.23 19.09 -30.31
N ARG A 69 12.90 18.97 -30.18
CA ARG A 69 11.96 20.01 -30.58
C ARG A 69 10.83 20.15 -29.55
N SER A 70 10.95 21.24 -28.79
CA SER A 70 9.89 22.20 -28.46
C SER A 70 8.65 21.74 -27.69
N SER A 71 8.50 22.35 -26.52
CA SER A 71 7.27 22.63 -25.79
C SER A 71 6.03 22.88 -26.66
N SER A 72 4.92 22.22 -26.34
CA SER A 72 3.56 22.75 -26.57
C SER A 72 2.62 22.13 -25.54
N THR A 73 2.09 22.99 -24.68
CA THR A 73 0.90 22.76 -23.86
C THR A 73 -0.29 22.47 -24.78
N GLU A 74 -0.89 21.29 -24.72
CA GLU A 74 -2.31 21.07 -25.00
C GLU A 74 -2.71 19.61 -24.73
N GLY A 75 -3.71 19.45 -23.84
CA GLY A 75 -4.63 18.30 -23.77
C GLY A 75 -4.03 16.90 -23.67
N MET A 76 -3.53 16.51 -22.49
CA MET A 76 -3.40 15.07 -22.18
C MET A 76 -4.65 14.58 -21.45
N ASP A 77 -5.62 14.14 -22.24
CA ASP A 77 -6.58 13.11 -21.85
C ASP A 77 -5.76 11.88 -21.41
N LEU A 78 -5.55 11.73 -20.10
CA LEU A 78 -4.87 10.58 -19.51
C LEU A 78 -5.78 9.37 -19.63
N LYS A 79 -5.89 8.82 -20.84
CA LYS A 79 -6.27 7.44 -21.04
C LYS A 79 -5.22 6.59 -20.33
N PHE A 80 -5.60 6.05 -19.18
CA PHE A 80 -4.85 5.01 -18.48
C PHE A 80 -4.78 3.78 -19.41
N SER A 81 -3.81 3.75 -20.31
CA SER A 81 -3.48 2.55 -21.06
C SER A 81 -2.84 1.59 -20.08
N ASP A 82 -3.54 0.49 -19.80
CA ASP A 82 -3.11 -0.66 -19.00
C ASP A 82 -2.01 -1.43 -19.74
N GLU A 83 -0.92 -0.75 -20.06
CA GLU A 83 0.30 -1.35 -20.61
C GLU A 83 1.25 -1.59 -19.45
N SER A 84 1.16 -2.79 -18.85
CA SER A 84 2.26 -3.56 -18.25
C SER A 84 1.73 -4.51 -17.17
N ASP A 85 1.45 -5.75 -17.55
CA ASP A 85 1.66 -6.88 -16.64
C ASP A 85 2.15 -8.16 -17.35
N GLU A 86 2.36 -8.14 -18.68
CA GLU A 86 3.04 -9.24 -19.40
C GLU A 86 4.57 -9.18 -19.26
N LEU A 87 5.15 -8.04 -18.86
CA LEU A 87 6.62 -7.84 -18.81
C LEU A 87 7.26 -8.08 -17.43
N ALA A 88 6.50 -8.47 -16.40
CA ALA A 88 7.02 -8.58 -15.03
C ALA A 88 7.54 -9.98 -14.66
N ASP A 89 7.48 -10.97 -15.56
CA ASP A 89 7.90 -12.35 -15.24
C ASP A 89 9.43 -12.55 -15.27
N GLU A 90 10.19 -11.61 -15.82
CA GLU A 90 11.65 -11.78 -16.00
C GLU A 90 12.53 -11.34 -14.81
N GLY A 91 11.97 -10.62 -13.82
CA GLY A 91 12.81 -9.91 -12.83
C GLY A 91 13.10 -10.64 -11.51
N ILE A 92 12.36 -11.69 -11.15
CA ILE A 92 12.53 -12.38 -9.86
C ILE A 92 12.81 -13.85 -10.12
N SER A 93 14.09 -14.17 -10.34
CA SER A 93 14.56 -15.55 -10.39
C SER A 93 14.03 -16.31 -9.18
N GLY A 94 13.42 -17.46 -9.43
CA GLY A 94 12.83 -18.28 -8.37
C GLY A 94 13.90 -18.68 -7.34
N PRO A 95 13.52 -18.97 -6.10
CA PRO A 95 14.49 -19.51 -5.16
C PRO A 95 15.10 -20.76 -5.79
N GLU A 96 16.42 -20.86 -5.81
CA GLU A 96 17.05 -22.16 -6.01
C GLU A 96 16.43 -23.09 -4.95
N LYS A 97 15.71 -24.13 -5.41
CA LYS A 97 14.89 -25.02 -4.56
C LYS A 97 15.65 -25.57 -3.34
N LEU A 98 16.98 -25.51 -3.34
CA LEU A 98 17.85 -25.97 -2.25
C LEU A 98 17.96 -25.00 -1.05
N SER A 99 17.78 -23.68 -1.23
CA SER A 99 18.03 -22.71 -0.15
C SER A 99 16.75 -22.31 0.60
N TYR A 100 15.60 -22.29 -0.09
CA TYR A 100 14.34 -21.88 0.51
C TYR A 100 13.64 -23.02 1.25
N ARG A 101 13.53 -22.90 2.58
CA ARG A 101 12.87 -23.89 3.46
C ARG A 101 11.37 -23.65 3.68
N GLY A 102 10.78 -22.64 3.03
CA GLY A 102 9.36 -22.31 3.19
C GLY A 102 8.45 -23.01 2.17
N PRO A 103 7.12 -22.75 2.24
CA PRO A 103 6.12 -23.34 1.37
C PRO A 103 6.31 -22.84 -0.07
N HIS A 104 6.20 -23.77 -1.01
CA HIS A 104 6.24 -23.47 -2.43
C HIS A 104 4.79 -23.37 -2.92
N ILE A 105 4.40 -22.19 -3.38
CA ILE A 105 3.01 -21.88 -3.75
C ILE A 105 2.89 -21.81 -5.27
N THR A 106 1.78 -22.31 -5.78
CA THR A 106 1.38 -22.20 -7.18
C THR A 106 0.07 -21.41 -7.29
N PHE A 107 -0.09 -20.67 -8.39
CA PHE A 107 -1.32 -19.93 -8.67
C PHE A 107 -2.18 -20.70 -9.69
N PRO A 108 -3.53 -20.74 -9.54
CA PRO A 108 -4.32 -20.10 -8.48
C PRO A 108 -4.12 -20.77 -7.11
N LEU A 109 -4.10 -19.96 -6.05
CA LEU A 109 -3.90 -20.40 -4.66
C LEU A 109 -4.92 -21.47 -4.26
N THR A 110 -4.45 -22.61 -3.77
CA THR A 110 -5.31 -23.66 -3.22
C THR A 110 -5.47 -23.50 -1.71
N LYS A 111 -6.49 -24.14 -1.13
CA LYS A 111 -6.67 -24.17 0.33
C LYS A 111 -5.44 -24.72 1.06
N LYS A 112 -4.79 -25.75 0.49
CA LYS A 112 -3.57 -26.36 1.04
C LYS A 112 -2.41 -25.36 1.10
N ASP A 113 -2.29 -24.51 0.07
CA ASP A 113 -1.28 -23.45 0.04
C ASP A 113 -1.55 -22.38 1.11
N LEU A 114 -2.82 -22.06 1.34
CA LEU A 114 -3.23 -21.13 2.38
C LEU A 114 -2.95 -21.67 3.79
N ASP A 115 -3.27 -22.94 4.04
CA ASP A 115 -2.96 -23.62 5.30
C ASP A 115 -1.44 -23.62 5.55
N ALA A 116 -0.64 -23.90 4.52
CA ALA A 116 0.83 -23.87 4.60
C ALA A 116 1.40 -22.46 4.86
N LEU A 117 0.77 -21.42 4.29
CA LEU A 117 1.09 -20.02 4.57
C LEU A 117 0.77 -19.64 6.02
N ILE A 118 -0.42 -20.00 6.50
CA ILE A 118 -0.85 -19.75 7.88
C ILE A 118 0.10 -20.43 8.86
N ASP A 119 0.46 -21.69 8.61
CA ASP A 119 1.42 -22.44 9.44
C ASP A 119 2.82 -21.83 9.43
N LEU A 120 3.28 -21.31 8.28
CA LEU A 120 4.55 -20.61 8.18
C LEU A 120 4.56 -19.37 9.08
N PHE A 121 3.53 -18.53 9.00
CA PHE A 121 3.49 -17.28 9.76
C PHE A 121 3.15 -17.50 11.24
N ARG A 122 2.45 -18.60 11.59
CA ARG A 122 2.23 -19.03 12.98
C ARG A 122 3.55 -19.42 13.66
N LYS A 123 4.49 -20.00 12.92
CA LYS A 123 5.81 -20.38 13.44
C LYS A 123 6.73 -19.16 13.50
N LYS A 124 6.84 -18.52 14.67
CA LYS A 124 7.67 -17.32 14.92
C LYS A 124 9.14 -17.44 14.46
N LYS A 125 9.68 -18.65 14.31
CA LYS A 125 11.09 -18.91 13.95
C LYS A 125 11.39 -18.78 12.44
N TYR A 126 10.43 -18.99 11.55
CA TYR A 126 10.64 -18.99 10.08
C TYR A 126 9.48 -18.29 9.35
N ASN A 127 9.18 -17.06 9.74
CA ASN A 127 8.02 -16.29 9.27
C ASN A 127 8.26 -15.49 7.98
N ARG A 128 9.20 -15.90 7.12
CA ARG A 128 9.54 -15.15 5.90
C ARG A 128 9.12 -15.92 4.65
N LEU A 129 8.20 -15.34 3.89
CA LEU A 129 7.81 -15.83 2.58
C LEU A 129 8.81 -15.31 1.51
N HIS A 130 9.15 -16.16 0.54
CA HIS A 130 10.05 -15.73 -0.55
C HIS A 130 9.44 -14.57 -1.37
N PRO A 131 10.21 -13.54 -1.75
CA PRO A 131 9.70 -12.38 -2.49
C PRO A 131 8.92 -12.73 -3.76
N LYS A 132 9.36 -13.75 -4.52
CA LYS A 132 8.63 -14.28 -5.68
C LYS A 132 7.18 -14.63 -5.35
N TYR A 133 6.93 -15.31 -4.23
CA TYR A 133 5.59 -15.70 -3.82
C TYR A 133 4.79 -14.50 -3.32
N VAL A 134 5.43 -13.57 -2.60
CA VAL A 134 4.80 -12.31 -2.17
C VAL A 134 4.32 -11.51 -3.39
N ALA A 135 5.19 -11.32 -4.39
CA ALA A 135 4.87 -10.62 -5.63
C ALA A 135 3.71 -11.29 -6.37
N GLY A 136 3.72 -12.63 -6.47
CA GLY A 136 2.62 -13.38 -7.07
C GLY A 136 1.27 -13.18 -6.36
N ILE A 137 1.26 -13.21 -5.02
CA ILE A 137 0.05 -12.99 -4.21
C ILE A 137 -0.48 -11.56 -4.44
N LEU A 138 0.39 -10.56 -4.41
CA LEU A 138 0.00 -9.16 -4.63
C LEU A 138 -0.55 -8.94 -6.05
N ARG A 139 0.04 -9.58 -7.06
CA ARG A 139 -0.43 -9.50 -8.45
C ARG A 139 -1.82 -10.12 -8.61
N GLU A 140 -2.03 -11.34 -8.11
CA GLU A 140 -3.35 -11.98 -8.12
C GLU A 140 -4.39 -11.16 -7.36
N ALA A 141 -4.04 -10.62 -6.19
CA ALA A 141 -4.92 -9.77 -5.40
C ALA A 141 -5.29 -8.49 -6.17
N LYS A 142 -4.31 -7.78 -6.74
CA LYS A 142 -4.52 -6.59 -7.59
C LYS A 142 -5.48 -6.90 -8.73
N THR A 143 -5.24 -7.97 -9.48
CA THR A 143 -6.06 -8.37 -10.63
C THR A 143 -7.50 -8.67 -10.24
N ARG A 144 -7.72 -9.29 -9.08
CA ARG A 144 -9.07 -9.60 -8.57
C ARG A 144 -9.77 -8.38 -8.00
N LEU A 145 -9.09 -7.60 -7.16
CA LEU A 145 -9.64 -6.41 -6.52
C LEU A 145 -9.99 -5.31 -7.53
N LYS A 146 -9.20 -5.15 -8.61
CA LYS A 146 -9.51 -4.23 -9.73
C LYS A 146 -10.87 -4.49 -10.39
N ARG A 147 -11.39 -5.73 -10.31
CA ARG A 147 -12.65 -6.13 -10.94
C ARG A 147 -13.85 -6.00 -10.00
N LEU A 148 -13.65 -5.65 -8.73
CA LEU A 148 -14.73 -5.49 -7.74
C LEU A 148 -15.27 -4.06 -7.75
N PRO A 149 -16.58 -3.86 -7.51
CA PRO A 149 -17.16 -2.53 -7.36
C PRO A 149 -16.73 -1.87 -6.05
N ASN A 150 -16.80 -0.54 -6.00
CA ASN A 150 -16.51 0.25 -4.81
C ASN A 150 -17.47 -0.05 -3.64
N LEU A 151 -18.70 -0.46 -3.95
CA LEU A 151 -19.70 -0.88 -2.98
C LEU A 151 -20.01 -2.36 -3.18
N ASN A 152 -19.53 -3.19 -2.26
CA ASN A 152 -19.79 -4.63 -2.27
C ASN A 152 -21.01 -4.94 -1.39
N GLN A 153 -22.05 -5.54 -1.98
CA GLN A 153 -23.21 -6.00 -1.24
C GLN A 153 -22.96 -7.42 -0.72
N ALA A 154 -22.85 -7.56 0.60
CA ALA A 154 -22.79 -8.87 1.25
C ALA A 154 -24.20 -9.47 1.37
N SER A 155 -24.36 -10.73 0.94
CA SER A 155 -25.62 -11.48 1.10
C SER A 155 -25.45 -12.56 2.16
N THR A 156 -26.40 -12.62 3.11
CA THR A 156 -26.44 -13.64 4.16
C THR A 156 -27.39 -14.80 3.83
N ALA A 157 -27.93 -14.84 2.60
CA ALA A 157 -28.97 -15.80 2.21
C ALA A 157 -28.57 -17.27 2.42
N ILE A 158 -27.28 -17.60 2.27
CA ILE A 158 -26.76 -18.97 2.37
C ILE A 158 -26.30 -19.29 3.81
N SER A 159 -25.38 -18.50 4.36
CA SER A 159 -24.75 -18.79 5.66
C SER A 159 -25.53 -18.29 6.87
N LYS A 160 -26.54 -17.42 6.68
CA LYS A 160 -27.31 -16.68 7.71
C LYS A 160 -26.50 -15.81 8.68
N GLN A 161 -25.17 -15.91 8.65
CA GLN A 161 -24.25 -15.21 9.53
C GLN A 161 -23.12 -14.60 8.68
N VAL A 162 -22.72 -13.39 9.06
CA VAL A 162 -21.52 -12.70 8.55
C VAL A 162 -20.75 -12.19 9.74
N THR A 163 -19.44 -12.45 9.76
CA THR A 163 -18.53 -11.91 10.77
C THR A 163 -17.90 -10.63 10.24
N ILE A 164 -18.06 -9.54 10.99
CA ILE A 164 -17.46 -8.24 10.66
C ILE A 164 -16.24 -8.06 11.56
N CYS A 165 -15.05 -8.04 10.96
CA CYS A 165 -13.81 -7.76 11.65
C CYS A 165 -13.42 -6.29 11.46
N GLY A 166 -12.98 -5.63 12.53
CA GLY A 166 -12.45 -4.27 12.50
C GLY A 166 -10.98 -4.22 12.08
N ASP A 167 -10.30 -3.13 12.44
CA ASP A 167 -8.87 -2.97 12.16
C ASP A 167 -8.01 -3.95 12.97
N LEU A 168 -7.08 -4.61 12.27
CA LEU A 168 -6.10 -5.55 12.84
C LEU A 168 -4.73 -4.90 13.05
N HIS A 169 -4.43 -3.79 12.36
CA HIS A 169 -3.17 -3.05 12.44
C HIS A 169 -1.90 -3.95 12.40
N GLY A 170 -1.92 -4.99 11.56
CA GLY A 170 -0.79 -5.92 11.41
C GLY A 170 -0.58 -6.91 12.56
N LYS A 171 -1.51 -7.02 13.51
CA LYS A 171 -1.47 -8.05 14.55
C LYS A 171 -1.99 -9.38 14.01
N LEU A 172 -1.06 -10.19 13.50
CA LEU A 172 -1.40 -11.51 12.99
C LEU A 172 -1.91 -12.46 14.09
N ASP A 173 -1.38 -12.36 15.32
CA ASP A 173 -1.80 -13.21 16.43
C ASP A 173 -3.31 -13.07 16.70
N ASP A 174 -3.84 -11.83 16.69
CA ASP A 174 -5.27 -11.53 16.83
C ASP A 174 -6.09 -12.14 15.67
N LEU A 175 -5.57 -12.11 14.44
CA LEU A 175 -6.25 -12.70 13.28
C LEU A 175 -6.30 -14.24 13.35
N LEU A 176 -5.24 -14.87 13.87
CA LEU A 176 -5.17 -16.32 14.00
C LEU A 176 -6.12 -16.86 15.06
N GLU A 177 -6.44 -16.07 16.09
CA GLU A 177 -7.44 -16.43 17.11
C GLU A 177 -8.84 -16.65 16.48
N PHE A 178 -9.21 -15.83 15.49
CA PHE A 178 -10.47 -15.98 14.74
C PHE A 178 -10.50 -17.15 13.76
N SER A 179 -9.33 -17.69 13.40
CA SER A 179 -9.18 -18.75 12.40
C SER A 179 -9.22 -20.17 12.99
N THR A 180 -9.42 -20.29 14.30
CA THR A 180 -9.57 -21.56 15.05
C THR A 180 -11.02 -21.82 15.41
#